data_AF-A0A971MQT3-F1
#
_entry.id   AF-A0A971MQT3-F1
#
_cell.length_a   1.000
_cell.length_b   1.000
_cell.length_c   1.000
_cell.angle_alpha   90.00
_cell.angle_beta   90.00
_cell.angle_gamma   90.00
#
_symmetry.space_group_name_H-M   'P 1'
#
loop_
_entity.id
_entity.type
_entity.pdbx_description
1 polymer ?
#
loop_
_entity_poly.entity_id
_entity_poly.type
_entity_poly.pdbx_seq_one_letter_code
_entity_poly.pdbx_strand_id
1 'polypeptide(L)'
;MGTGQRSNSYVVKQAAQALNNMKYEIAKDLTSAQIIDTSPIVGDYWGYMTSKDCGHVGGQMVKNMIQAAESSLSQQAVANVQTGFNAGLGYQKMNDTVQNISNLNLNSLDQKY
;
A
#
# COMPACT_ATOMS: atom_id res chain seq x y z
N MET A 1 10.72 37.86 2.68
CA MET A 1 10.59 36.39 2.66
C MET A 1 10.54 35.94 1.20
N GLY A 2 11.42 35.03 0.77
CA GLY A 2 11.53 34.63 -0.63
C GLY A 2 10.29 33.91 -1.13
N THR A 3 9.53 34.56 -2.01
CA THR A 3 8.41 34.00 -2.75
C THR A 3 8.93 33.12 -3.90
N GLY A 4 9.61 32.02 -3.57
CA GLY A 4 9.92 31.00 -4.55
C GLY A 4 8.62 30.32 -4.96
N GLN A 5 8.28 30.35 -6.25
CA GLN A 5 7.19 29.55 -6.81
C GLN A 5 7.47 28.07 -6.50
N ARG A 6 6.83 27.54 -5.45
CA ARG A 6 6.95 26.12 -5.10
C ARG A 6 6.02 25.33 -6.02
N SER A 7 6.57 24.72 -7.06
CA SER A 7 5.88 23.78 -7.93
C SER A 7 5.69 22.42 -7.26
N ASN A 8 5.21 22.38 -6.01
CA ASN A 8 4.97 21.12 -5.31
C ASN A 8 3.64 20.51 -5.79
N SER A 9 3.64 19.96 -7.00
CA SER A 9 2.52 19.23 -7.57
C SER A 9 2.77 17.74 -7.42
N TYR A 10 1.74 17.00 -7.00
CA TYR A 10 1.76 15.56 -7.07
C TYR A 10 2.05 15.10 -8.51
N VAL A 11 2.91 14.09 -8.65
CA VAL A 11 3.20 13.43 -9.94
C VAL A 11 1.92 12.83 -10.52
N VAL A 12 1.10 12.23 -9.65
CA VAL A 12 -0.23 11.72 -9.99
C VAL A 12 -1.26 12.51 -9.18
N LYS A 13 -1.96 13.44 -9.85
CA LYS A 13 -2.92 14.35 -9.18
C LYS A 13 -4.12 13.60 -8.59
N GLN A 14 -4.53 12.52 -9.24
CA GLN A 14 -5.64 11.67 -8.81
C GLN A 14 -5.35 10.96 -7.48
N ALA A 15 -4.07 10.73 -7.17
CA ALA A 15 -3.66 10.06 -5.93
C ALA A 15 -3.64 11.01 -4.71
N ALA A 16 -3.91 12.30 -4.87
CA ALA A 16 -3.81 13.29 -3.79
C ALA A 16 -4.66 12.91 -2.55
N GLN A 17 -5.87 12.40 -2.76
CA GLN A 17 -6.73 11.96 -1.65
C GLN A 17 -6.18 10.73 -0.95
N ALA A 18 -5.73 9.72 -1.71
CA ALA A 18 -5.13 8.51 -1.16
C ALA A 18 -3.84 8.83 -0.37
N LEU A 19 -3.01 9.73 -0.89
CA LEU A 19 -1.79 10.19 -0.20
C LEU A 19 -2.10 10.95 1.09
N ASN A 20 -3.17 11.77 1.11
CA ASN A 20 -3.61 12.43 2.35
C ASN A 20 -4.09 11.42 3.39
N ASN A 21 -4.86 10.40 3.00
CA ASN A 21 -5.27 9.34 3.93
C ASN A 21 -4.06 8.60 4.50
N MET A 22 -3.14 8.18 3.62
CA MET A 22 -1.90 7.50 4.02
C MET A 22 -1.04 8.35 4.95
N LYS A 23 -1.00 9.67 4.74
CA LYS A 23 -0.30 10.61 5.65
C LYS A 23 -0.83 10.50 7.08
N TYR A 24 -2.15 10.49 7.28
CA TYR A 24 -2.76 10.39 8.62
C TYR A 24 -2.61 8.98 9.21
N GLU A 25 -2.71 7.93 8.39
CA GLU A 25 -2.49 6.55 8.84
C GLU A 25 -1.07 6.37 9.36
N ILE A 26 -0.07 6.79 8.58
CA ILE A 26 1.34 6.70 8.97
C ILE A 26 1.64 7.61 10.18
N ALA A 27 1.03 8.78 10.25
CA ALA A 27 1.17 9.64 11.43
C ALA A 27 0.67 8.94 12.69
N LYS A 28 -0.51 8.31 12.60
CA LYS A 28 -1.11 7.55 13.69
C LYS A 28 -0.23 6.37 14.10
N ASP A 29 0.32 5.64 13.14
CA ASP A 29 1.20 4.50 13.40
C ASP A 29 2.50 4.96 14.08
N LEU A 30 3.10 6.04 13.61
CA LEU A 30 4.34 6.58 14.18
C LEU A 30 4.13 7.20 15.57
N THR A 31 2.96 7.80 15.83
CA THR A 31 2.59 8.24 17.18
C THR A 31 2.36 7.04 18.10
N SER A 32 1.70 5.99 17.61
CA SER A 32 1.49 4.75 18.37
C SER A 32 2.83 4.07 18.70
N ALA A 33 3.81 4.16 17.81
CA ALA A 33 5.18 3.69 18.02
C ALA A 33 6.05 4.66 18.85
N GLN A 34 5.49 5.75 19.38
CA GLN A 34 6.19 6.80 20.13
C GLN A 34 7.37 7.45 19.38
N ILE A 35 7.35 7.44 18.04
CA ILE A 35 8.41 8.02 17.19
C ILE A 35 8.17 9.51 16.91
N ILE A 36 6.91 9.90 16.74
CA ILE A 36 6.51 11.30 16.51
C ILE A 36 5.44 11.72 17.50
N ASP A 37 5.47 13.01 17.88
CA ASP A 37 4.38 13.62 18.64
C ASP A 37 3.43 14.36 17.70
N THR A 38 2.19 13.87 17.60
CA THR A 38 1.11 14.49 16.81
C THR A 38 0.19 15.39 17.66
N SER A 39 0.42 15.52 18.97
CA SER A 39 -0.30 16.45 19.84
C SER A 39 -0.29 17.92 19.38
N PRO A 40 0.79 18.48 18.81
CA PRO A 40 0.80 19.86 18.34
C PRO A 40 0.03 20.08 17.01
N ILE A 41 -0.53 19.03 16.39
CA ILE A 41 -1.34 19.18 15.17
C ILE A 41 -2.67 19.83 15.55
N VAL A 42 -2.92 21.03 15.02
CA VAL A 42 -4.20 21.74 15.18
C VAL A 42 -4.95 21.68 13.86
N GLY A 43 -5.99 20.84 13.81
CA GLY A 43 -6.73 20.55 12.57
C GLY A 43 -5.83 19.88 11.54
N ASP A 44 -5.60 20.56 10.41
CA ASP A 44 -4.72 20.09 9.32
C ASP A 44 -3.38 20.84 9.26
N TYR A 45 -3.07 21.66 10.26
CA TYR A 45 -1.84 22.44 10.29
C TYR A 45 -0.72 21.70 11.00
N TRP A 46 0.29 21.30 10.22
CA TRP A 46 1.46 20.54 10.68
C TRP A 46 2.65 21.43 11.04
N GLY A 47 2.50 22.76 10.96
CA GLY A 47 3.61 23.69 11.15
C GLY A 47 4.05 23.88 12.61
N TYR A 48 3.26 23.43 13.59
CA TYR A 48 3.66 23.41 15.00
C TYR A 48 4.47 22.15 15.36
N MET A 49 4.48 21.14 14.50
CA MET A 49 5.28 19.94 14.68
C MET A 49 6.72 20.19 14.22
N THR A 50 7.68 19.49 14.81
CA THR A 50 9.09 19.67 14.43
C THR A 50 9.32 19.25 12.98
N SER A 51 10.23 19.93 12.26
CA SER A 51 10.56 19.56 10.88
C SER A 51 11.11 18.13 10.77
N LYS A 52 11.71 17.62 11.85
CA LYS A 52 12.20 16.24 11.96
C LYS A 52 11.03 15.26 11.92
N ASP A 53 9.97 15.49 12.70
CA ASP A 53 8.83 14.57 12.79
C ASP A 53 8.00 14.60 11.51
N CYS A 54 7.83 15.80 10.92
CA CYS A 54 7.22 15.96 9.60
C CYS A 54 8.01 15.18 8.54
N GLY A 55 9.34 15.23 8.61
CA GLY A 55 10.24 14.47 7.73
C GLY A 55 10.12 12.96 7.92
N HIS A 56 9.96 12.47 9.17
CA HIS A 56 9.77 11.04 9.44
C HIS A 56 8.48 10.51 8.81
N VAL A 57 7.37 11.24 8.93
CA VAL A 57 6.10 10.85 8.29
C VAL A 57 6.27 10.76 6.77
N GLY A 58 6.82 11.80 6.14
CA GLY A 58 7.04 11.80 4.69
C GLY A 58 7.99 10.70 4.21
N GLY A 59 9.04 10.41 4.98
CA GLY A 59 9.98 9.32 4.68
C GLY A 59 9.32 7.93 4.76
N GLN A 60 8.49 7.70 5.77
CA GLN A 60 7.75 6.45 5.93
C GLN A 60 6.68 6.26 4.84
N MET A 61 6.01 7.34 4.43
CA MET A 61 5.11 7.34 3.27
C MET A 61 5.80 6.81 2.01
N VAL A 62 7.00 7.32 1.71
CA VAL A 62 7.78 6.89 0.54
C VAL A 62 8.26 5.45 0.70
N LYS A 63 8.77 5.09 1.88
CA LYS A 63 9.22 3.72 2.17
C LYS A 63 8.11 2.70 1.97
N ASN A 64 6.91 2.97 2.47
CA ASN A 64 5.76 2.07 2.34
C ASN A 64 5.29 1.96 0.88
N MET A 65 5.29 3.06 0.12
CA MET A 65 4.98 3.01 -1.32
C MET A 65 5.97 2.14 -2.09
N ILE A 66 7.26 2.26 -1.80
CA ILE A 66 8.30 1.43 -2.43
C ILE A 66 8.07 -0.04 -2.10
N GLN A 67 7.86 -0.38 -0.82
CA GLN A 67 7.59 -1.76 -0.41
C GLN A 67 6.34 -2.35 -1.07
N ALA A 68 5.27 -1.57 -1.20
CA ALA A 68 4.05 -1.99 -1.89
C ALA A 68 4.32 -2.21 -3.39
N ALA A 69 5.09 -1.33 -4.03
CA ALA A 69 5.48 -1.46 -5.42
C ALA A 69 6.36 -2.69 -5.67
N GLU A 70 7.36 -2.93 -4.82
CA GLU A 70 8.22 -4.12 -4.85
C GLU A 70 7.39 -5.41 -4.70
N SER A 71 6.45 -5.42 -3.75
CA SER A 71 5.55 -6.56 -3.54
C SER A 71 4.65 -6.82 -4.74
N SER A 72 4.08 -5.77 -5.34
CA SER A 72 3.23 -5.88 -6.53
C SER A 72 4.02 -6.39 -7.74
N LEU A 73 5.23 -5.85 -7.95
CA LEU A 73 6.12 -6.28 -9.04
C LEU A 73 6.54 -7.74 -8.86
N SER A 74 6.89 -8.14 -7.64
CA SER A 74 7.22 -9.54 -7.33
C SER A 74 6.03 -10.46 -7.61
N GLN A 75 4.81 -10.08 -7.25
CA GLN A 75 3.61 -10.88 -7.52
C GLN A 75 3.35 -11.03 -9.02
N GLN A 76 3.50 -9.95 -9.80
CA GLN A 76 3.37 -9.99 -11.26
C GLN A 76 4.45 -10.88 -11.89
N ALA A 77 5.70 -10.78 -11.43
CA ALA A 77 6.78 -11.63 -11.91
C ALA A 77 6.51 -13.12 -11.64
N VAL A 78 6.09 -13.47 -10.42
CA VAL A 78 5.73 -14.85 -10.05
C VAL A 78 4.57 -15.37 -10.90
N ALA A 79 3.53 -14.58 -11.11
CA ALA A 79 2.39 -14.96 -11.94
C ALA A 79 2.83 -15.28 -13.38
N ASN A 80 3.65 -14.43 -13.99
CA ASN A 80 4.14 -14.62 -15.37
C ASN A 80 5.09 -15.84 -15.49
N VAL A 81 5.91 -16.08 -14.47
CA VAL A 81 6.78 -17.27 -14.42
C VAL A 81 5.94 -18.54 -14.30
N GLN A 82 4.90 -18.55 -13.47
CA GLN A 82 4.03 -19.71 -13.30
C GLN A 82 3.26 -20.04 -14.59
N THR A 83 2.78 -19.02 -15.32
CA THR A 83 2.11 -19.24 -16.61
C THR A 83 3.06 -19.78 -17.67
N GLY A 84 4.28 -19.23 -17.77
CA GLY A 84 5.29 -19.70 -18.73
C GLY A 84 5.78 -21.11 -18.42
N PHE A 85 5.93 -21.43 -17.13
CA PHE A 85 6.35 -22.75 -16.67
C PHE A 85 5.27 -23.82 -16.91
N ASN A 86 4.01 -23.54 -16.59
CA ASN A 86 2.90 -24.48 -16.84
C ASN A 86 2.69 -24.75 -18.34
N ALA A 87 2.88 -23.73 -19.19
CA ALA A 87 2.85 -23.88 -20.64
C ALA A 87 4.04 -24.73 -21.15
N GLY A 88 5.23 -24.54 -20.59
CA GLY A 88 6.44 -25.29 -20.94
C GLY A 88 6.42 -26.76 -20.47
N LEU A 89 5.74 -27.06 -19.37
CA LEU A 89 5.58 -28.43 -18.86
C LEU A 89 4.42 -29.21 -19.49
N GLY A 90 3.73 -28.65 -20.49
CA GLY A 90 2.72 -29.39 -21.25
C GLY A 90 1.46 -29.76 -20.47
N TYR A 91 1.10 -29.02 -19.41
CA TYR A 91 -0.18 -29.23 -18.73
C TYR A 91 -1.34 -28.64 -19.54
N GLN A 92 -1.84 -29.38 -20.52
CA GLN A 92 -3.17 -29.14 -21.11
C GLN A 92 -4.25 -29.64 -20.15
N LYS A 93 -4.88 -28.75 -19.37
CA LYS A 93 -6.17 -29.03 -18.73
C LYS A 93 -7.27 -28.91 -19.79
N MET A 94 -7.82 -30.04 -20.22
CA MET A 94 -9.12 -30.07 -20.87
C MET A 94 -10.21 -29.55 -19.92
N ASN A 95 -11.12 -28.78 -20.50
CA ASN A 95 -12.48 -28.43 -20.07
C ASN A 95 -12.70 -27.04 -19.44
N ASP A 96 -13.03 -26.08 -20.32
CA ASP A 96 -13.87 -24.91 -20.08
C ASP A 96 -15.19 -25.32 -19.41
N THR A 97 -15.29 -25.20 -18.09
CA THR A 97 -16.49 -24.81 -17.31
C THR A 97 -16.19 -24.92 -15.81
N VAL A 98 -15.25 -24.12 -15.28
CA VAL A 98 -15.09 -23.98 -13.82
C VAL A 98 -15.22 -22.51 -13.46
N GLN A 99 -16.42 -22.19 -12.98
CA GLN A 99 -16.75 -20.96 -12.27
C GLN A 99 -15.69 -20.68 -11.19
N ASN A 100 -15.17 -19.46 -11.20
CA ASN A 100 -14.73 -18.66 -10.06
C ASN A 100 -14.52 -19.45 -8.74
N ILE A 101 -13.29 -19.90 -8.48
CA ILE A 101 -12.87 -20.37 -7.15
C ILE A 101 -12.34 -19.16 -6.37
N SER A 102 -13.22 -18.21 -6.06
CA SER A 102 -13.05 -17.40 -4.86
C SER A 102 -14.03 -17.96 -3.83
N ASN A 103 -13.55 -18.23 -2.62
CA ASN A 103 -14.30 -18.70 -1.44
C ASN A 103 -14.21 -20.20 -1.14
N LEU A 104 -13.00 -20.69 -0.84
CA LEU A 104 -12.84 -21.86 0.02
C LEU A 104 -12.73 -21.36 1.47
N ASN A 105 -13.88 -21.17 2.13
CA ASN A 105 -13.95 -21.09 3.58
C ASN A 105 -13.86 -22.53 4.13
N LEU A 106 -12.70 -22.92 4.67
CA LEU A 106 -12.46 -24.27 5.20
C LEU A 106 -13.18 -24.58 6.53
N ASN A 107 -14.06 -23.69 7.05
CA ASN A 107 -14.67 -23.86 8.37
C ASN A 107 -16.10 -24.42 8.39
N SER A 108 -16.65 -24.88 7.27
CA SER A 108 -17.97 -25.50 7.26
C SER A 108 -17.93 -26.81 6.50
N LEU A 109 -17.88 -27.93 7.23
CA LEU A 109 -18.48 -29.25 6.91
C LEU A 109 -17.94 -30.39 7.82
N ASP A 110 -17.37 -30.08 8.98
CA ASP A 110 -17.36 -31.01 10.13
C ASP A 110 -18.72 -31.03 10.83
N GLN A 111 -19.79 -31.32 10.09
CA GLN A 111 -21.11 -31.55 10.65
C GLN A 111 -21.87 -32.56 9.79
N LYS A 112 -22.11 -33.72 10.41
CA LYS A 112 -23.34 -34.52 10.34
C LYS A 112 -23.28 -35.80 9.48
N TYR A 113 -22.96 -36.87 10.20
CA TYR A 113 -23.14 -38.31 9.91
C TYR A 113 -22.30 -38.93 8.79
#